data_AF-A0A955XEH5-F1
#
_entry.id   AF-A0A955XEH5-F1
#
_cell.length_a   1.000
_cell.length_b   1.000
_cell.length_c   1.000
_cell.angle_alpha   90.00
_cell.angle_beta   90.00
_cell.angle_gamma   90.00
#
_symmetry.space_group_name_H-M   'P 1'
#
loop_
_entity.id
_entity.type
_entity.pdbx_description
1 polymer ?
#
loop_
_entity_poly.entity_id
_entity_poly.type
_entity_poly.pdbx_seq_one_letter_code
_entity_poly.pdbx_strand_id
1 'polypeptide(L)' 'MKRALVLVADGTEEMEATITVDLLRRGGVEVIMAGLDGPGMV' A
#
# COMPACT_ATOMS: atom_id res chain seq x y z
N MET A 1 -5.88 -15.93 7.58
CA MET A 1 -6.03 -14.80 6.64
C MET A 1 -4.64 -14.32 6.26
N LYS A 2 -4.40 -13.99 4.98
CA LYS A 2 -3.12 -13.43 4.52
C LYS A 2 -3.15 -11.91 4.69
N ARG A 3 -2.04 -11.31 5.11
CA ARG A 3 -1.91 -9.87 5.35
C ARG A 3 -0.68 -9.33 4.62
N ALA A 4 -0.78 -8.13 4.09
CA ALA A 4 0.32 -7.43 3.42
C ALA A 4 0.42 -5.99 3.94
N LEU A 5 1.66 -5.54 4.18
CA LEU A 5 1.99 -4.15 4.42
C LEU A 5 2.55 -3.56 3.13
N VAL A 6 1.88 -2.55 2.58
CA VAL A 6 2.34 -1.80 1.42
C VAL A 6 2.91 -0.48 1.92
N LEU A 7 4.22 -0.29 1.70
CA LEU A 7 4.91 0.94 2.06
C LEU A 7 4.78 1.93 0.90
N VAL A 8 4.37 3.15 1.20
CA VAL A 8 4.34 4.28 0.25
C VAL A 8 5.35 5.30 0.74
N ALA A 9 6.23 5.72 -0.16
CA ALA A 9 7.29 6.69 0.10
C ALA A 9 7.17 7.87 -0.86
N ASP A 10 7.79 9.00 -0.51
CA ASP A 10 7.92 10.11 -1.45
C ASP A 10 8.59 9.65 -2.76
N GLY A 11 8.05 10.11 -3.88
CA GLY A 11 8.42 9.64 -5.22
C GLY A 11 7.77 8.33 -5.68
N THR A 12 6.93 7.67 -4.87
CA THR A 12 6.12 6.53 -5.33
C THR A 12 5.10 7.03 -6.36
N GLU A 13 5.05 6.39 -7.54
CA GLU A 13 4.02 6.72 -8.51
C GLU A 13 2.66 6.16 -8.07
N GLU A 14 1.59 6.94 -8.29
CA GLU A 14 0.22 6.55 -7.91
C GLU A 14 -0.16 5.17 -8.48
N MET A 15 0.23 4.90 -9.72
CA MET A 15 -0.06 3.64 -10.40
C MET A 15 0.62 2.44 -9.72
N GLU A 16 1.85 2.58 -9.21
CA GLU A 16 2.57 1.49 -8.57
C GLU A 16 1.90 1.06 -7.25
N ALA A 17 1.46 2.03 -6.45
CA ALA A 17 0.75 1.78 -5.21
C ALA A 17 -0.67 1.24 -5.47
N THR A 18 -1.44 1.90 -6.36
CA THR A 18 -2.85 1.54 -6.59
C THR A 18 -3.02 0.17 -7.25
N ILE A 19 -2.22 -0.16 -8.26
CA ILE A 19 -2.29 -1.46 -8.95
C ILE A 19 -1.96 -2.60 -7.97
N THR A 20 -0.91 -2.42 -7.17
CA THR A 20 -0.47 -3.43 -6.18
C THR A 20 -1.56 -3.67 -5.12
N VAL A 21 -2.12 -2.60 -4.57
CA VAL A 21 -3.17 -2.68 -3.53
C VAL A 21 -4.46 -3.29 -4.07
N ASP A 22 -4.88 -2.89 -5.28
CA ASP A 22 -6.09 -3.43 -5.92
C ASP A 22 -5.96 -4.93 -6.16
N LEU A 23 -4.84 -5.38 -6.73
CA LEU A 23 -4.60 -6.80 -7.00
C LEU A 23 -4.62 -7.65 -5.72
N LEU A 24 -3.93 -7.19 -4.67
CA LEU A 24 -3.87 -7.91 -3.39
C LEU A 24 -5.25 -8.00 -2.73
N ARG A 25 -6.03 -6.92 -2.74
CA ARG A 25 -7.39 -6.90 -2.18
C ARG A 25 -8.34 -7.82 -2.95
N ARG A 26 -8.29 -7.81 -4.30
CA ARG A 26 -9.06 -8.74 -5.14
C ARG A 26 -8.66 -10.20 -4.91
N GLY A 27 -7.40 -10.45 -4.56
CA GLY A 27 -6.88 -11.75 -4.15
C GLY A 27 -7.27 -12.17 -2.72
N GLY A 28 -8.08 -11.39 -2.00
CA GLY A 28 -8.51 -11.71 -0.63
C GLY A 28 -7.43 -11.49 0.43
N VAL A 29 -6.41 -10.68 0.15
CA VAL A 29 -5.37 -10.28 1.11
C VAL A 29 -5.83 -9.03 1.85
N GLU A 30 -5.71 -9.03 3.19
CA GLU A 30 -5.87 -7.82 4.00
C GLU A 30 -4.66 -6.91 3.75
N VAL A 31 -4.89 -5.72 3.20
CA VAL A 31 -3.83 -4.76 2.87
C VAL A 31 -3.85 -3.60 3.85
N ILE A 32 -2.70 -3.37 4.49
CA ILE A 32 -2.41 -2.21 5.34
C ILE A 32 -1.44 -1.33 4.57
N MET A 33 -1.70 -0.04 4.52
CA MET A 33 -0.78 0.92 3.91
C MET A 33 -0.08 1.73 4.99
N ALA A 34 1.20 2.03 4.80
CA ALA A 34 1.96 2.88 5.71
C ALA A 34 2.93 3.79 4.95
N GLY A 35 3.06 5.02 5.45
CA GLY A 35 4.07 5.98 5.02
C GLY A 35 5.41 5.75 5.70
N LEU A 36 6.50 6.26 5.11
CA LEU A 36 7.84 6.20 5.71
C LEU A 36 8.15 7.40 6.61
N ASP A 37 7.53 8.55 6.39
CA ASP A 37 7.87 9.82 7.05
C ASP A 37 7.15 10.05 8.39
N GLY A 38 6.60 8.99 8.97
CA GLY A 38 5.91 9.03 10.26
C GLY A 38 4.47 9.54 10.17
N PRO A 39 3.89 10.02 11.29
CA PRO A 39 2.49 10.44 11.31
C PRO A 39 2.27 11.71 10.48
N GLY A 40 1.52 11.58 9.39
CA GLY A 40 1.24 12.67 8.46
C GLY A 40 0.62 12.16 7.17
N MET A 41 0.25 13.07 6.26
CA MET A 41 -0.11 12.68 4.89
C MET A 41 1.18 12.34 4.13
N VAL A 42 1.16 11.20 3.47
CA VAL A 42 2.10 10.81 2.41
C VAL A 42 1.35 10.93 1.09
#